data_AF-A0A520AI77-F1
#
_entry.id   AF-A0A520AI77-F1
#
_cell.length_a   1.000
_cell.length_b   1.000
_cell.length_c   1.000
_cell.angle_alpha   90.00
_cell.angle_beta   90.00
_cell.angle_gamma   90.00
#
_symmetry.space_group_name_H-M   'P 1'
#
loop_
_entity.id
_entity.type
_entity.pdbx_description
1 polymer ?
#
loop_
_entity_poly.entity_id
_entity_poly.type
_entity_poly.pdbx_seq_one_letter_code
_entity_poly.pdbx_strand_id
1 'polypeptide(L)' 'MKHMTQYDINQFKAAASLGLIPDEENCLFLFSSTHTDILADILSGAIDPKQIAKFELQCRGRNEQGIFIGFQS' A
#
# COMPACT_ATOMS: atom_id res chain seq x y z
N MET A 1 3.97 -12.04 10.25
CA MET A 1 3.53 -11.12 9.17
C MET A 1 4.26 -11.57 7.90
N LYS A 2 3.55 -11.94 6.83
CA LYS A 2 4.20 -12.38 5.58
C LYS A 2 4.69 -11.13 4.86
N HIS A 3 6.00 -10.97 4.69
CA HIS A 3 6.56 -9.91 3.86
C HIS A 3 6.34 -10.27 2.39
N MET A 4 6.07 -9.25 1.55
CA MET A 4 5.95 -9.44 0.11
C MET A 4 7.27 -9.97 -0.44
N THR A 5 7.20 -11.11 -1.14
CA THR A 5 8.36 -11.76 -1.75
C THR A 5 8.49 -11.40 -3.22
N GLN A 6 9.64 -11.72 -3.83
CA GLN A 6 9.83 -11.56 -5.28
C GLN A 6 8.82 -12.40 -6.08
N TYR A 7 8.42 -13.56 -5.57
CA TYR A 7 7.36 -14.38 -6.16
C TYR A 7 6.03 -13.62 -6.17
N ASP A 8 5.64 -13.01 -5.04
CA ASP A 8 4.39 -12.25 -4.94
C ASP A 8 4.40 -11.06 -5.93
N ILE A 9 5.53 -10.35 -6.07
CA ILE A 9 5.70 -9.26 -7.06
C ILE A 9 5.48 -9.77 -8.49
N ASN A 10 6.05 -10.92 -8.84
CA ASN A 10 5.92 -11.49 -10.18
C ASN A 10 4.47 -11.88 -10.48
N GLN A 11 3.73 -12.36 -9.47
CA GLN A 11 2.30 -12.67 -9.62
C GLN A 11 1.46 -11.42 -9.88
N PHE A 12 1.71 -10.31 -9.17
CA PHE A 12 1.04 -9.04 -9.46
C PHE A 12 1.32 -8.56 -10.89
N LYS A 13 2.57 -8.64 -11.35
CA LYS A 13 2.94 -8.28 -12.73
C LYS A 13 2.23 -9.15 -13.77
N ALA A 14 2.20 -10.46 -13.55
CA ALA A 14 1.54 -11.40 -14.45
C ALA A 14 0.03 -11.13 -14.52
N ALA A 15 -0.63 -11.01 -13.36
CA ALA A 15 -2.06 -10.75 -13.29
C ALA A 15 -2.45 -9.40 -13.93
N ALA A 16 -1.65 -8.35 -13.72
CA ALA A 16 -1.84 -7.06 -14.38
C ALA A 16 -1.69 -7.16 -15.90
N SER A 17 -0.66 -7.86 -16.40
CA SER A 17 -0.43 -8.03 -17.84
C SER A 17 -1.56 -8.78 -18.56
N LEU A 18 -2.27 -9.64 -17.82
CA LEU A 18 -3.42 -10.41 -18.30
C LEU A 18 -4.76 -9.68 -18.09
N GLY A 19 -4.76 -8.48 -17.48
CA GLY A 19 -5.98 -7.74 -17.16
C GLY A 19 -6.86 -8.39 -16.10
N LEU A 20 -6.28 -9.22 -15.23
CA LEU A 20 -7.02 -10.01 -14.21
C LEU A 20 -7.20 -9.28 -12.88
N ILE A 21 -6.53 -8.14 -12.68
CA ILE A 21 -6.66 -7.31 -11.49
C ILE A 21 -6.96 -5.87 -11.89
N PRO A 22 -7.94 -5.20 -11.27
CA PRO A 22 -8.14 -3.76 -11.42
C PRO A 22 -6.94 -2.96 -10.90
N ASP A 23 -6.70 -1.78 -11.48
CA ASP A 23 -5.59 -0.90 -11.10
C ASP A 23 -5.66 -0.46 -9.63
N GLU A 24 -6.88 -0.21 -9.12
CA GLU A 24 -7.16 0.15 -7.73
C GLU A 24 -6.87 -0.96 -6.71
N GLU A 25 -6.75 -2.21 -7.16
CA GLU A 25 -6.37 -3.36 -6.34
C GLU A 25 -4.90 -3.77 -6.54
N ASN A 26 -4.21 -3.17 -7.52
CA ASN A 26 -2.82 -3.49 -7.85
C ASN A 26 -1.85 -2.58 -7.08
N CYS A 27 -1.31 -3.09 -5.97
CA CYS A 27 -0.36 -2.34 -5.15
C CYS A 27 0.89 -1.88 -5.92
N LEU A 28 1.38 -2.66 -6.90
CA LEU A 28 2.54 -2.25 -7.70
C LEU A 28 2.22 -1.04 -8.58
N PHE A 29 1.01 -1.00 -9.14
CA PHE A 29 0.56 0.14 -9.92
C PHE A 29 0.37 1.38 -9.04
N LEU A 30 -0.31 1.24 -7.90
CA LEU A 30 -0.53 2.33 -6.96
C LEU A 30 0.78 2.95 -6.44
N PHE A 31 1.83 2.14 -6.21
CA PHE A 31 3.14 2.65 -5.82
C PHE A 31 3.98 3.15 -7.01
N SER A 32 3.71 2.71 -8.24
CA SER A 32 4.45 3.16 -9.43
C SER A 32 4.28 4.64 -9.74
N SER A 33 3.18 5.26 -9.27
CA SER A 33 2.92 6.70 -9.39
C SER A 33 3.46 7.51 -8.21
N THR A 34 4.08 6.87 -7.22
CA THR A 34 4.66 7.57 -6.06
C THR A 34 5.97 8.28 -6.45
N HIS A 35 6.18 9.49 -5.92
CA HIS A 35 7.39 10.26 -6.17
C HIS A 35 8.66 9.51 -5.72
N THR A 36 9.74 9.60 -6.51
CA THR A 36 10.99 8.84 -6.27
C THR A 36 11.57 9.15 -4.89
N ASP A 37 11.60 10.42 -4.48
CA ASP A 37 12.14 10.82 -3.17
C ASP A 37 11.36 10.21 -2.01
N ILE A 38 10.03 10.08 -2.12
CA ILE A 38 9.21 9.43 -1.09
C ILE A 38 9.59 7.95 -0.96
N LEU A 39 9.84 7.26 -2.08
CA LEU A 39 10.29 5.88 -2.07
C LEU A 39 11.68 5.74 -1.41
N ALA A 40 12.58 6.68 -1.68
CA ALA A 40 13.89 6.73 -1.03
C ALA A 40 13.78 6.99 0.47
N ASP A 41 12.92 7.91 0.89
CA ASP A 41 12.67 8.23 2.31
C ASP A 41 12.02 7.08 3.08
N ILE A 42 11.17 6.29 2.42
CA ILE A 42 10.62 5.05 2.99
C ILE A 42 11.75 4.03 3.22
N LEU A 43 12.65 3.86 2.25
CA LEU A 43 13.75 2.90 2.36
C LEU A 43 14.83 3.33 3.35
N SER A 44 15.07 4.63 3.49
CA SER A 44 16.02 5.19 4.46
C SER A 44 15.46 5.17 5.90
N GLY A 45 14.14 4.99 6.04
CA GLY A 45 13.44 5.05 7.33
C GLY A 45 13.11 6.47 7.78
N ALA A 46 13.38 7.49 6.96
CA ALA A 46 12.93 8.87 7.21
C ALA A 46 11.40 8.98 7.23
N ILE A 47 10.72 8.15 6.44
CA ILE A 47 9.27 7.96 6.45
C ILE A 47 8.95 6.54 6.90
N ASP A 48 8.15 6.38 7.96
CA ASP A 48 7.54 5.09 8.31
C ASP A 48 6.20 4.94 7.56
N PRO A 49 6.13 4.11 6.49
CA PRO A 49 4.91 3.94 5.73
C PRO A 49 3.76 3.34 6.55
N LYS A 50 4.04 2.67 7.69
CA LYS A 50 2.99 2.19 8.58
C LYS A 50 2.27 3.34 9.28
N GLN A 51 2.97 4.41 9.64
CA GLN A 51 2.32 5.59 10.24
C GLN A 51 1.39 6.28 9.24
N ILE A 52 1.83 6.41 7.99
CA ILE A 52 0.99 6.94 6.91
C ILE A 52 -0.25 6.06 6.73
N ALA A 53 -0.09 4.74 6.66
CA ALA A 53 -1.22 3.83 6.52
C ALA A 53 -2.22 3.94 7.69
N LYS A 54 -1.73 4.08 8.93
CA LYS A 54 -2.58 4.28 10.11
C LYS A 54 -3.35 5.60 10.02
N PHE A 55 -2.68 6.69 9.69
CA PHE A 55 -3.32 8.00 9.50
C PHE A 55 -4.41 7.95 8.43
N GLU A 56 -4.11 7.37 7.26
CA GLU A 56 -5.08 7.21 6.19
C GLU A 56 -6.29 6.35 6.61
N LEU A 57 -6.07 5.27 7.37
CA LEU A 57 -7.17 4.47 7.93
C LEU A 57 -8.02 5.27 8.91
N GLN A 58 -7.40 6.07 9.79
CA GLN A 58 -8.11 6.96 10.72
C GLN A 58 -8.96 8.00 9.97
N CYS A 59 -8.42 8.63 8.92
CA CYS A 59 -9.17 9.55 8.06
C CYS A 59 -10.38 8.89 7.37
N ARG A 60 -10.35 7.55 7.20
CA ARG A 60 -11.44 6.74 6.64
C ARG A 60 -12.33 6.13 7.74
N GLY A 61 -12.09 6.47 9.01
CA GLY A 61 -12.82 5.94 10.16
C GLY A 61 -12.59 4.44 10.39
N ARG A 62 -11.41 3.92 10.06
CA ARG A 62 -11.05 2.50 10.15
C ARG A 62 -9.90 2.28 11.13
N ASN A 63 -9.89 1.10 11.78
CA ASN A 63 -8.78 0.65 12.62
C ASN A 63 -7.69 -0.06 11.80
N GLU A 64 -6.64 -0.55 12.46
CA GLU A 64 -5.50 -1.23 11.82
C GLU A 64 -5.86 -2.55 11.11
N GLN A 65 -7.02 -3.13 11.42
CA GLN A 65 -7.56 -4.31 10.75
C GLN A 65 -8.45 -3.92 9.54
N GLY A 66 -8.58 -2.64 9.24
CA GLY A 66 -9.43 -2.12 8.17
C GLY A 66 -10.93 -2.09 8.53
N ILE A 67 -11.29 -2.38 9.79
CA ILE A 67 -12.68 -2.41 10.26
C ILE A 67 -13.14 -0.98 10.54
N PHE A 68 -14.33 -0.61 10.04
CA PHE A 68 -14.91 0.69 10.32
C PHE A 68 -15.30 0.82 11.80
N ILE A 69 -14.78 1.85 12.47
CA ILE A 69 -15.00 2.15 13.89
C ILE A 69 -15.54 3.58 14.10
N GLY A 70 -15.91 4.28 13.01
CA GLY A 70 -16.31 5.68 13.04
C GLY A 70 -15.11 6.63 12.93
N PHE A 71 -15.39 7.91 12.70
CA PHE A 71 -14.37 8.96 12.68
C PHE A 71 -13.99 9.31 14.12
N GLN A 72 -12.72 9.15 14.46
CA GLN A 72 -12.19 9.66 15.72
C GLN A 72 -11.75 11.10 15.48
N SER A 73 -12.47 12.04 16.10
CA SER A 73 -12.20 13.48 16.13
C SER A 73 -11.05 13.82 17.08
#